data_AF-A0A0F9FVW2-F1
#
_entry.id   AF-A0A0F9FVW2-F1
#
_cell.length_a   1.000
_cell.length_b   1.000
_cell.length_c   1.000
_cell.angle_alpha   90.00
_cell.angle_beta   90.00
_cell.angle_gamma   90.00
#
_symmetry.space_group_name_H-M   'P 1'
#
loop_
_entity.id
_entity.type
_entity.pdbx_description
1 polymer ?
#
loop_
_entity_poly.entity_id
_entity_poly.type
_entity_poly.pdbx_seq_one_letter_code
_entity_poly.pdbx_strand_id
1 'polypeptide(L)' 'MSRFHIMMPADLKTRMKRSIPLGLRSEFIRSAISMAVDAAEEHGAGFLGLMMAGEVVFRPNPKKKGGQNLTTSEGRD' A
#
# COMPACT_ATOMS: atom_id res chain seq x y z
N MET A 1 -4.89 -18.24 -0.08
CA MET A 1 -3.75 -17.29 -0.07
C MET A 1 -2.48 -18.06 -0.38
N SER A 2 -1.68 -17.59 -1.34
CA SER A 2 -0.31 -18.11 -1.54
C SER A 2 0.66 -17.34 -0.65
N ARG A 3 1.57 -18.06 0.02
CA ARG A 3 2.64 -17.46 0.83
C ARG A 3 3.92 -17.52 0.02
N PHE A 4 4.53 -16.35 -0.18
CA PHE A 4 5.84 -16.23 -0.79
C PHE A 4 6.73 -15.36 0.07
N HIS A 5 8.04 -15.53 -0.11
CA HIS A 5 9.06 -14.77 0.59
C HIS A 5 9.68 -13.76 -0.37
N ILE A 6 9.81 -12.50 0.06
CA ILE A 6 10.51 -11.47 -0.69
C ILE A 6 11.83 -11.14 -0.01
N MET A 7 12.88 -10.99 -0.81
CA MET A 7 14.12 -10.38 -0.38
C MET A 7 14.03 -8.87 -0.57
N MET A 8 14.52 -8.11 0.40
CA MET A 8 14.55 -6.65 0.32
C MET A 8 15.84 -6.11 0.95
N PRO A 9 16.33 -4.94 0.51
CA PRO A 9 17.45 -4.25 1.12
C PRO A 9 17.27 -4.07 2.63
N ALA A 10 18.37 -4.19 3.39
CA ALA A 10 18.34 -4.17 4.85
C ALA A 10 17.87 -2.83 5.42
N ASP A 11 18.23 -1.74 4.76
CA ASP A 11 17.79 -0.37 5.07
C ASP A 11 16.27 -0.23 4.87
N LEU A 12 15.72 -0.73 3.76
CA LEU A 12 14.28 -0.71 3.49
C LEU A 12 13.52 -1.53 4.53
N LYS A 13 14.02 -2.73 4.86
CA LYS A 13 13.45 -3.57 5.92
C LYS A 13 13.42 -2.83 7.26
N THR A 14 14.49 -2.11 7.60
CA THR A 14 14.61 -1.36 8.85
C THR A 14 13.63 -0.18 8.88
N ARG A 15 13.53 0.58 7.78
CA ARG A 15 12.56 1.66 7.64
C ARG A 15 11.13 1.15 7.76
N MET A 16 10.80 0.05 7.09
CA MET A 16 9.47 -0.57 7.16
C MET A 16 9.15 -1.05 8.58
N LYS A 17 10.11 -1.64 9.30
CA LYS A 17 9.93 -2.06 10.69
C LYS A 17 9.60 -0.89 11.62
N ARG A 18 10.22 0.26 11.40
CA ARG A 18 10.03 1.49 12.18
C ARG A 18 8.72 2.19 11.84
N SER A 19 8.34 2.22 10.57
CA SER A 19 7.19 2.99 10.08
C SER A 19 5.87 2.21 10.09
N ILE A 20 5.90 0.88 10.09
CA ILE A 20 4.70 0.05 9.93
C ILE A 20 4.58 -0.95 11.09
N PRO A 21 3.44 -0.94 11.82
CA PRO A 21 3.16 -1.88 12.90
C PRO A 21 3.32 -3.33 12.43
N LEU A 22 3.86 -4.19 13.30
CA LEU A 22 4.21 -5.58 12.96
C LEU A 22 3.07 -6.36 12.32
N GLY A 23 1.85 -6.23 12.86
CA GLY A 23 0.66 -6.93 12.37
C GLY A 23 0.16 -6.47 11.00
N LEU A 24 0.52 -5.26 10.56
CA LEU A 24 0.00 -4.64 9.33
C LEU A 24 0.95 -4.76 8.15
N ARG A 25 2.17 -5.28 8.33
CA ARG A 25 3.20 -5.26 7.27
C ARG A 25 2.79 -6.03 6.02
N SER A 26 2.26 -7.24 6.20
CA SER A 26 1.80 -8.05 5.05
C SER A 26 0.60 -7.42 4.36
N GLU A 27 -0.30 -6.80 5.11
CA GLU A 27 -1.44 -6.08 4.54
C GLU A 27 -1.00 -4.83 3.77
N PHE A 28 -0.10 -4.04 4.35
CA PHE A 28 0.50 -2.89 3.69
C PHE A 28 1.18 -3.26 2.37
N ILE A 29 2.03 -4.30 2.37
CA ILE A 29 2.71 -4.76 1.15
C ILE A 29 1.68 -5.21 0.10
N ARG A 30 0.63 -5.95 0.51
CA ARG A 30 -0.43 -6.36 -0.41
C ARG A 30 -1.16 -5.16 -1.02
N SER A 31 -1.55 -4.19 -0.21
CA SER A 31 -2.22 -2.97 -0.68
C SER A 31 -1.33 -2.16 -1.62
N ALA A 32 -0.05 -2.01 -1.30
CA ALA A 32 0.91 -1.31 -2.17
C ALA A 32 1.10 -2.01 -3.52
N ILE A 33 1.23 -3.34 -3.52
CA ILE A 33 1.33 -4.13 -4.76
C ILE A 33 0.04 -4.01 -5.57
N SER A 34 -1.13 -4.14 -4.93
CA SER A 34 -2.42 -4.00 -5.62
C SER A 34 -2.57 -2.62 -6.26
N MET A 35 -2.19 -1.55 -5.57
CA MET A 35 -2.23 -0.20 -6.14
C MET A 35 -1.32 -0.05 -7.37
N ALA A 36 -0.12 -0.64 -7.32
CA ALA A 36 0.82 -0.61 -8.45
C ALA A 36 0.32 -1.43 -9.65
N VAL A 37 -0.29 -2.59 -9.40
CA VAL A 37 -0.87 -3.45 -10.44
C VAL A 37 -2.10 -2.80 -11.05
N ASP A 38 -3.06 -2.33 -10.24
CA ASP A 38 -4.27 -1.64 -10.72
C ASP A 38 -3.88 -0.46 -11.63
N ALA A 39 -2.89 0.34 -11.23
CA ALA A 39 -2.46 1.50 -12.01
C ALA A 39 -1.75 1.11 -13.32
N ALA A 40 -1.01 -0.01 -13.33
CA ALA A 40 -0.41 -0.54 -14.55
C ALA A 40 -1.46 -1.14 -15.51
N GLU A 41 -2.53 -1.74 -14.98
CA GLU A 41 -3.67 -2.21 -15.77
C GLU A 41 -4.47 -1.06 -16.37
N GLU A 42 -4.65 0.04 -15.62
CA GLU A 42 -5.39 1.23 -16.06
C GLU A 42 -4.62 2.09 -17.06
N HIS A 43 -3.31 2.29 -16.83
CA HIS A 43 -2.49 3.24 -17.61
C HIS A 43 -1.45 2.58 -18.53
N GLY A 44 -1.38 1.25 -18.51
CA GLY A 44 -0.43 0.47 -19.31
C GLY A 44 0.97 0.35 -18.70
N ALA A 45 1.80 -0.49 -19.30
CA ALA A 45 3.12 -0.84 -18.78
C ALA A 45 4.09 0.35 -18.64
N GLY A 46 3.90 1.43 -19.43
CA GLY A 46 4.69 2.66 -19.31
C GLY A 46 4.58 3.32 -17.93
N PHE A 47 3.46 3.11 -17.24
CA PHE A 47 3.23 3.61 -15.88
C PHE A 47 4.24 3.03 -14.88
N LEU A 48 4.65 1.76 -15.03
CA LEU A 48 5.68 1.16 -14.18
C LEU A 48 7.02 1.86 -14.36
N GLY A 49 7.35 2.28 -15.58
CA GLY A 49 8.55 3.08 -15.86
C GLY A 49 8.54 4.41 -15.12
N LEU A 50 7.43 5.14 -15.20
CA LEU A 50 7.24 6.41 -14.47
C LEU A 50 7.30 6.22 -12.94
N MET A 51 6.73 5.12 -12.44
CA MET A 51 6.80 4.76 -11.02
C MET A 51 8.25 4.50 -10.57
N MET A 52 9.03 3.77 -11.37
CA MET A 52 10.44 3.48 -11.06
C MET A 52 11.35 4.71 -11.19
N ALA A 53 11.00 5.66 -12.07
CA ALA A 53 11.66 6.95 -12.15
C ALA A 53 11.32 7.90 -10.98
N GLY A 54 10.34 7.55 -10.15
CA GLY A 54 9.87 8.38 -9.04
C GLY A 54 8.97 9.54 -9.46
N GLU A 55 8.45 9.51 -10.69
CA GLU A 55 7.62 10.56 -11.28
C GLU A 55 6.13 10.42 -10.93
N VAL A 56 5.74 9.31 -10.29
CA VAL A 56 4.37 9.00 -9.89
C VAL A 56 4.16 9.25 -8.41
N VAL A 57 3.15 10.07 -8.09
CA VAL A 57 2.67 10.25 -6.71
C VAL A 57 1.40 9.42 -6.52
N PHE A 58 1.47 8.38 -5.70
CA PHE A 58 0.29 7.61 -5.30
C PHE A 58 -0.59 8.44 -4.38
N ARG A 59 -1.73 8.92 -4.90
CA ARG A 59 -2.79 9.51 -4.10
C ARG A 59 -3.92 8.50 -3.97
N PRO A 60 -4.42 8.22 -2.76
CA PRO A 60 -5.59 7.37 -2.61
C PRO A 60 -6.74 7.94 -3.45
N ASN A 61 -7.28 7.15 -4.37
CA ASN A 61 -8.39 7.57 -5.22
C ASN A 61 -9.61 7.83 -4.32
N PRO A 62 -10.13 9.07 -4.23
CA PRO A 62 -11.25 9.40 -3.34
C PRO A 62 -12.51 8.61 -3.70
N LYS A 63 -12.62 8.10 -4.93
CA LYS A 63 -13.77 7.32 -5.42
C LYS A 63 -13.75 5.83 -5.04
N LYS A 64 -12.65 5.31 -4.46
CA LYS A 64 -12.50 3.90 -4.03
C LYS A 64 -12.64 3.71 -2.49
N LYS A 65 -13.09 4.72 -1.73
CA LYS A 65 -13.45 4.55 -0.30
C LYS A 65 -14.73 3.72 -0.16
N GLY A 66 -14.59 2.40 -0.29
CA GLY A 66 -15.49 1.46 0.37
C GLY A 66 -15.35 1.64 1.88
N GLY A 67 -16.48 1.80 2.56
CA GLY A 67 -16.62 2.38 3.90
C GLY A 67 -15.64 1.88 4.96
N GLN A 68 -14.94 2.83 5.58
CA GLN A 68 -14.50 2.72 6.96
C GLN A 68 -14.93 3.99 7.69
N ASN A 69 -16.02 3.89 8.45
CA ASN A 69 -16.36 4.87 9.47
C ASN A 69 -15.37 4.71 10.63
N LEU A 70 -14.35 5.57 10.65
CA LEU A 70 -13.43 5.73 11.78
C LEU A 70 -13.95 6.85 12.70
N THR A 71 -15.16 6.67 13.27
CA THR A 71 -15.77 7.42 14.41
C THR A 71 -17.19 6.84 14.55
N THR A 72 -17.58 6.15 15.62
CA THR A 72 -17.91 6.74 16.92
C THR A 72 -17.61 5.77 18.06
N SER A 73 -16.59 6.10 18.85
CA SER A 73 -16.51 5.74 20.25
C SER A 73 -17.11 6.89 21.06
N GLU A 74 -18.40 6.80 21.36
CA GLU A 74 -19.09 7.45 22.48
C GLU A 74 -20.05 6.36 23.00
N GLY A 75 -19.94 5.76 24.20
CA GLY A 75 -19.37 6.28 25.42
C GLY A 75 -20.36 7.22 26.11
N ARG A 76 -21.51 6.70 26.56
CA ARG A 76 -22.29 7.27 27.67
C ARG A 76 -23.31 6.27 28.21
N ASP A 77 -23.48 6.39 29.52
CA ASP A 77 -24.14 5.53 30.50
C ASP A 77 -25.61 5.16 30.21
#